data_AF-A0A1I3F4Q5-F1
#
_entry.id   AF-A0A1I3F4Q5-F1
#
_cell.length_a   1.000
_cell.length_b   1.000
_cell.length_c   1.000
_cell.angle_alpha   90.00
_cell.angle_beta   90.00
_cell.angle_gamma   90.00
#
_symmetry.space_group_name_H-M   'P 1'
#
loop_
_entity.id
_entity.type
_entity.pdbx_description
1 polymer ?
#
loop_
_entity_poly.entity_id
_entity_poly.type
_entity_poly.pdbx_seq_one_letter_code
_entity_poly.pdbx_strand_id
1 'polypeptide(L)'
;MASYYSGVFLEDAPYDLDDPRKFDRSRLIPTPKAEKPDRWGNSELTTTTTVAVAFINDSKEFLRFGIYKHWIALFEAGNPWPQKYFDLGTDPHPSTFSYLRSQSIATSPQAHVLVTGHVNDGGITVYRYDPDERTLTKEWVAK
;
A
#
# COMPACT_ATOMS: atom_id res chain seq x y z
N MET A 1 11.63 4.57 -4.45
CA MET A 1 10.19 4.30 -4.64
C MET A 1 9.42 5.61 -4.54
N ALA A 2 8.41 5.80 -5.38
CA ALA A 2 7.67 7.06 -5.46
C ALA A 2 6.92 7.38 -4.16
N SER A 3 6.86 8.67 -3.82
CA SER A 3 5.82 9.23 -2.97
C SER A 3 4.51 9.25 -3.76
N TYR A 4 3.39 8.89 -3.12
CA TYR A 4 2.09 8.88 -3.81
C TYR A 4 1.63 10.29 -4.24
N TYR A 5 2.14 11.34 -3.57
CA TYR A 5 1.70 12.73 -3.79
C TYR A 5 2.72 13.55 -4.56
N SER A 6 4.00 13.27 -4.34
CA SER A 6 5.08 14.06 -4.90
C SER A 6 5.76 13.37 -6.06
N GLY A 7 5.71 12.03 -6.15
CA GLY A 7 6.39 11.26 -7.20
C GLY A 7 7.79 10.82 -6.82
N VAL A 8 8.66 10.65 -7.82
CA VAL A 8 10.07 10.26 -7.64
C VAL A 8 10.95 11.52 -7.57
N PHE A 9 11.77 11.62 -6.53
CA PHE A 9 12.73 12.71 -6.40
C PHE A 9 13.85 12.57 -7.44
N LEU A 10 14.15 13.66 -8.14
CA LEU A 10 15.19 13.75 -9.15
C LEU A 10 16.44 14.38 -8.53
N GLU A 11 17.37 13.53 -8.08
CA GLU A 11 18.58 13.96 -7.36
C GLU A 11 19.45 14.91 -8.19
N ASP A 12 19.64 14.61 -9.48
CA ASP A 12 20.49 15.38 -10.40
C ASP A 12 19.79 16.54 -11.10
N ALA A 13 18.51 16.81 -10.79
CA ALA A 13 17.78 17.88 -11.45
C ALA A 13 18.27 19.27 -10.97
N PRO A 14 18.48 20.24 -11.88
CA PRO A 14 19.02 21.57 -11.55
C PRO A 14 17.93 22.51 -10.98
N TYR A 15 17.11 21.99 -10.07
CA TYR A 15 16.05 22.72 -9.39
C TYR A 15 16.30 22.72 -7.88
N ASP A 16 15.77 23.71 -7.18
CA ASP A 16 15.82 23.77 -5.71
C ASP A 16 15.01 22.65 -5.06
N LEU A 17 15.28 22.33 -3.78
CA LEU A 17 14.63 21.23 -3.06
C LEU A 17 13.09 21.33 -3.03
N ASP A 18 12.58 22.55 -2.93
CA ASP A 18 11.14 22.82 -2.84
C ASP A 18 10.48 23.03 -4.22
N ASP A 19 11.25 22.97 -5.30
CA ASP A 19 10.72 23.14 -6.65
C ASP A 19 9.92 21.90 -7.07
N PRO A 20 8.65 22.05 -7.49
CA PRO A 20 7.84 20.91 -7.93
C PRO A 20 8.44 20.14 -9.11
N ARG A 21 9.29 20.77 -9.93
CA ARG A 21 10.01 20.15 -11.05
C ARG A 21 11.13 19.23 -10.60
N LYS A 22 11.49 19.25 -9.31
CA LYS A 22 12.43 18.31 -8.71
C LYS A 22 11.82 16.93 -8.47
N PHE A 23 10.53 16.77 -8.75
CA PHE A 23 9.87 15.49 -8.66
C PHE A 23 9.25 15.09 -10.00
N ASP A 24 9.59 13.90 -10.47
CA ASP A 24 8.88 13.26 -11.56
C ASP A 24 7.55 12.73 -11.05
N ARG A 25 6.46 13.12 -11.71
CA ARG A 25 5.08 12.66 -11.42
C ARG A 25 4.44 11.96 -12.62
N SER A 26 5.19 11.78 -13.71
CA SER A 26 4.68 11.36 -15.02
C SER A 26 3.99 10.01 -15.01
N ARG A 27 4.35 9.13 -14.07
CA ARG A 27 3.79 7.78 -13.94
C ARG A 27 3.04 7.56 -12.63
N LEU A 28 2.63 8.64 -11.95
CA LEU A 28 1.72 8.51 -10.82
C LEU A 28 0.32 8.17 -11.30
N ILE A 29 -0.24 7.12 -10.73
CA ILE A 29 -1.67 6.83 -10.84
C ILE A 29 -2.45 7.57 -9.73
N PRO A 30 -3.71 7.95 -9.95
CA PRO A 30 -4.51 8.65 -8.94
C PRO A 30 -4.63 7.84 -7.63
N THR A 31 -4.40 8.50 -6.50
CA THR A 31 -4.61 7.90 -5.19
C THR A 31 -6.10 7.75 -4.87
N PRO A 32 -6.49 6.71 -4.12
CA PRO A 32 -7.84 6.61 -3.60
C PRO A 32 -8.09 7.71 -2.56
N LYS A 33 -9.27 8.32 -2.64
CA LYS A 33 -9.70 9.41 -1.75
C LYS A 33 -11.02 9.08 -1.08
N ALA A 34 -11.16 9.48 0.17
CA ALA A 34 -12.42 9.47 0.89
C ALA A 34 -13.37 10.52 0.30
N GLU A 35 -14.67 10.23 0.31
CA GLU A 35 -15.70 11.18 -0.13
C GLU A 35 -15.67 12.49 0.68
N LYS A 36 -15.34 12.38 1.97
CA LYS A 36 -15.21 13.52 2.88
C LYS A 36 -13.83 13.50 3.53
N PRO A 37 -13.18 14.67 3.68
CA PRO A 37 -11.94 14.76 4.41
C PRO A 37 -12.15 14.44 5.89
N ASP A 38 -11.08 14.01 6.54
CA ASP A 38 -11.03 13.88 7.99
C ASP A 38 -11.06 15.24 8.69
N ARG A 39 -11.02 15.23 10.03
CA ARG A 39 -11.05 16.44 10.86
C ARG A 39 -9.89 17.43 10.60
N TRP A 40 -8.85 17.00 9.88
CA TRP A 40 -7.69 17.82 9.53
C TRP A 40 -7.68 18.22 8.05
N GLY A 41 -8.75 17.93 7.30
CA GLY A 41 -8.84 18.25 5.88
C GLY A 41 -8.20 17.20 4.95
N ASN A 42 -7.74 16.07 5.47
CA ASN A 42 -7.09 15.04 4.66
C ASN A 42 -8.13 14.02 4.14
N SER A 43 -8.17 13.83 2.82
CA SER A 43 -9.03 12.83 2.16
C SER A 43 -8.24 11.63 1.63
N GLU A 44 -6.91 11.61 1.74
CA GLU A 44 -6.09 10.57 1.17
C GLU A 44 -6.26 9.25 1.94
N LEU A 45 -6.57 8.17 1.22
CA LEU A 45 -6.73 6.84 1.81
C LEU A 45 -5.43 6.03 1.81
N THR A 46 -4.36 6.54 1.22
CA THR A 46 -3.02 5.94 1.24
C THR A 46 -2.03 6.80 2.04
N THR A 47 -0.79 6.32 2.22
CA THR A 47 0.29 7.12 2.80
C THR A 47 1.67 6.60 2.38
N THR A 48 2.60 7.51 2.14
CA THR A 48 4.02 7.18 1.86
C THR A 48 4.71 6.63 3.11
N THR A 49 4.20 6.91 4.31
CA THR A 49 4.75 6.35 5.55
C THR A 49 4.50 4.86 5.62
N THR A 50 5.55 4.06 5.46
CA THR A 50 5.47 2.62 5.21
C THR A 50 5.69 1.83 6.48
N VAL A 51 4.77 0.90 6.79
CA VAL A 51 4.91 -0.04 7.91
C VAL A 51 5.49 -1.38 7.46
N ALA A 52 5.15 -1.83 6.25
CA ALA A 52 5.62 -3.10 5.72
C ALA A 52 5.70 -3.08 4.19
N VAL A 53 6.60 -3.92 3.68
CA VAL A 53 6.68 -4.30 2.27
C VAL A 53 6.70 -5.82 2.23
N ALA A 54 5.89 -6.42 1.37
CA ALA A 54 5.82 -7.88 1.24
C ALA A 54 5.60 -8.29 -0.21
N PHE A 55 6.39 -9.24 -0.70
CA PHE A 55 6.18 -9.82 -2.02
C PHE A 55 4.86 -10.62 -2.06
N ILE A 56 4.16 -10.60 -3.20
CA ILE A 56 2.87 -11.30 -3.37
C ILE A 56 2.82 -12.19 -4.62
N ASN A 57 3.78 -12.00 -5.53
CA ASN A 57 3.92 -12.80 -6.75
C ASN A 57 5.40 -13.05 -7.01
N ASP A 58 5.92 -14.12 -6.40
CA ASP A 58 7.36 -14.44 -6.36
C ASP A 58 8.23 -13.23 -5.97
N SER A 59 9.17 -12.83 -6.82
CA SER A 59 9.97 -11.61 -6.68
C SER A 59 9.59 -10.54 -7.71
N LYS A 60 8.44 -10.69 -8.38
CA LYS A 60 7.99 -9.81 -9.46
C LYS A 60 7.17 -8.65 -8.94
N GLU A 61 6.28 -8.90 -7.98
CA GLU A 61 5.39 -7.87 -7.46
C GLU A 61 5.33 -7.89 -5.93
N PHE A 62 5.24 -6.70 -5.34
CA PHE A 62 5.17 -6.51 -3.91
C PHE A 62 4.12 -5.48 -3.51
N LEU A 63 3.62 -5.63 -2.30
CA LEU A 63 2.64 -4.77 -1.66
C LEU A 63 3.35 -3.83 -0.68
N ARG A 64 2.96 -2.57 -0.69
CA ARG A 64 3.39 -1.56 0.28
C ARG A 64 2.23 -1.19 1.18
N PHE A 65 2.45 -1.35 2.48
CA PHE A 65 1.46 -1.07 3.52
C PHE A 65 1.74 0.30 4.14
N GLY A 66 0.74 1.17 4.07
CA GLY A 66 0.79 2.49 4.71
C GLY A 66 0.37 2.41 6.18
N ILE A 67 1.01 3.20 7.04
CA ILE A 67 0.61 3.31 8.45
C ILE A 67 -0.82 3.86 8.56
N TYR A 68 -1.64 3.29 9.45
CA TYR A 68 -3.05 3.67 9.69
C TYR A 68 -4.00 3.53 8.49
N LYS A 69 -3.56 2.96 7.37
CA LYS A 69 -4.37 2.83 6.15
C LYS A 69 -4.73 1.37 5.90
N HIS A 70 -5.95 1.16 5.44
CA HIS A 70 -6.43 -0.12 4.91
C HIS A 70 -6.26 -0.20 3.38
N TRP A 71 -5.88 0.91 2.72
CA TRP A 71 -5.47 0.88 1.33
C TRP A 71 -3.97 0.61 1.21
N ILE A 72 -3.64 -0.30 0.31
CA ILE A 72 -2.27 -0.72 0.01
C ILE A 72 -1.98 -0.51 -1.47
N ALA A 73 -0.70 -0.41 -1.81
CA ALA A 73 -0.27 -0.23 -3.19
C ALA A 73 0.53 -1.44 -3.69
N LEU A 74 0.23 -1.86 -4.91
CA LEU A 74 1.00 -2.86 -5.67
C LEU A 74 2.13 -2.17 -6.42
N PHE A 75 3.30 -2.79 -6.42
CA PHE A 75 4.48 -2.38 -7.18
C PHE A 75 5.08 -3.58 -7.90
N GLU A 76 5.76 -3.32 -9.02
CA GLU A 76 6.64 -4.28 -9.66
C GLU A 76 8.08 -4.08 -9.15
N ALA A 77 8.84 -5.16 -9.01
CA ALA A 77 10.24 -5.09 -8.64
C ALA A 77 11.05 -4.33 -9.69
N GLY A 78 11.89 -3.39 -9.25
CA GLY A 78 12.63 -2.49 -10.13
C GLY A 78 11.83 -1.30 -10.69
N ASN A 79 10.51 -1.27 -10.49
CA ASN A 79 9.65 -0.18 -10.89
C ASN A 79 9.30 0.70 -9.68
N PRO A 80 9.72 1.98 -9.63
CA PRO A 80 9.47 2.82 -8.46
C PRO A 80 8.03 3.30 -8.35
N TRP A 81 7.17 3.03 -9.34
CA TRP A 81 5.81 3.58 -9.45
C TRP A 81 4.75 2.59 -8.94
N PRO A 82 3.69 3.08 -8.28
CA PRO A 82 2.55 2.23 -7.92
C PRO A 82 1.85 1.78 -9.20
N GLN A 83 1.51 0.49 -9.26
CA GLN A 83 0.81 -0.14 -10.39
C GLN A 83 -0.70 -0.22 -10.15
N LYS A 84 -1.12 -0.38 -8.89
CA LYS A 84 -2.53 -0.46 -8.49
C LYS A 84 -2.68 -0.18 -7.00
N TYR A 85 -3.89 0.18 -6.58
CA TYR A 85 -4.27 0.29 -5.17
C TYR A 85 -5.35 -0.75 -4.83
N PHE A 86 -5.26 -1.34 -3.65
CA PHE A 86 -6.25 -2.28 -3.12
C PHE A 86 -6.84 -1.78 -1.81
N ASP A 87 -8.15 -1.93 -1.67
CA ASP A 87 -8.88 -1.72 -0.42
C ASP A 87 -8.98 -3.05 0.33
N LEU A 88 -8.39 -3.13 1.52
CA LEU A 88 -8.52 -4.31 2.41
C LEU A 88 -9.82 -4.28 3.24
N GLY A 89 -10.53 -3.16 3.23
CA GLY A 89 -11.69 -2.88 4.04
C GLY A 89 -11.34 -2.52 5.49
N THR A 90 -12.36 -2.10 6.22
CA THR A 90 -12.27 -1.71 7.63
C THR A 90 -12.97 -2.69 8.58
N ASP A 91 -13.64 -3.71 8.04
CA ASP A 91 -14.30 -4.75 8.81
C ASP A 91 -13.83 -6.15 8.37
N PRO A 92 -12.96 -6.80 9.15
CA PRO A 92 -12.18 -6.24 10.25
C PRO A 92 -11.01 -5.38 9.73
N HIS A 93 -10.64 -4.33 10.48
CA HIS A 93 -9.58 -3.41 10.04
C HIS A 93 -8.20 -4.08 10.16
N PRO A 94 -7.35 -4.06 9.10
CA PRO A 94 -6.01 -4.61 9.16
C PRO A 94 -5.16 -3.86 10.19
N SER A 95 -4.27 -4.58 10.87
CA SER A 95 -3.40 -4.05 11.92
C SER A 95 -2.21 -3.27 11.34
N THR A 96 -2.48 -2.16 10.64
CA THR A 96 -1.45 -1.26 10.10
C THR A 96 -1.19 -0.04 11.01
N PHE A 97 -1.70 -0.06 12.25
CA PHE A 97 -1.74 1.08 13.17
C PHE A 97 -0.41 1.46 13.86
N SER A 98 0.68 0.73 13.63
CA SER A 98 2.01 1.09 14.19
C SER A 98 3.13 0.36 13.44
N TYR A 99 4.33 0.94 13.43
CA TYR A 99 5.55 0.32 12.88
C TYR A 99 5.81 -1.09 13.42
N LEU A 100 5.48 -1.34 14.70
CA LEU A 100 5.66 -2.66 15.33
C LEU A 100 4.69 -3.73 14.80
N ARG A 101 3.65 -3.33 14.04
CA ARG A 101 2.64 -4.23 13.51
C ARG A 101 3.01 -4.83 12.16
N SER A 102 4.21 -4.58 11.63
CA SER A 102 4.70 -5.30 10.45
C SER A 102 4.65 -6.83 10.62
N GLN A 103 4.80 -7.32 11.87
CA GLN A 103 4.67 -8.74 12.22
C GLN A 103 3.26 -9.32 12.03
N SER A 104 2.25 -8.48 11.86
CA SER A 104 0.86 -8.92 11.60
C SER A 104 0.55 -9.10 10.12
N ILE A 105 1.53 -8.89 9.23
CA ILE A 105 1.40 -9.02 7.79
C ILE A 105 2.30 -10.17 7.35
N ALA A 106 1.70 -11.17 6.72
CA ALA A 106 2.43 -12.30 6.16
C ALA A 106 1.96 -12.56 4.73
N THR A 107 2.87 -13.05 3.89
CA THR A 107 2.56 -13.41 2.51
C THR A 107 3.14 -14.77 2.17
N SER A 108 2.50 -15.47 1.25
CA SER A 108 3.08 -16.58 0.51
C SER A 108 3.10 -16.18 -0.97
N PRO A 109 4.23 -15.66 -1.49
CA PRO A 109 4.29 -15.15 -2.85
C PRO A 109 4.01 -16.22 -3.91
N GLN A 110 4.43 -17.47 -3.67
CA GLN A 110 4.21 -18.60 -4.58
C GLN A 110 2.76 -19.08 -4.58
N ALA A 111 2.05 -18.92 -3.46
CA ALA A 111 0.63 -19.26 -3.36
C ALA A 111 -0.28 -18.05 -3.66
N HIS A 112 0.29 -16.88 -3.88
CA HIS A 112 -0.44 -15.62 -4.04
C HIS A 112 -1.39 -15.32 -2.88
N VAL A 113 -0.91 -15.52 -1.65
CA VAL A 113 -1.69 -15.30 -0.42
C VAL A 113 -1.13 -14.13 0.37
N LEU A 114 -2.03 -13.28 0.85
CA LEU A 114 -1.78 -12.28 1.88
C LEU A 114 -2.59 -12.61 3.12
N VAL A 115 -1.97 -12.53 4.29
CA VAL A 115 -2.63 -12.63 5.59
C VAL A 115 -2.36 -11.36 6.38
N THR A 116 -3.41 -10.78 6.95
CA THR A 116 -3.32 -9.62 7.84
C THR A 116 -4.00 -9.91 9.16
N GLY A 117 -3.32 -9.63 10.27
CA GLY A 117 -3.94 -9.60 11.60
C GLY A 117 -4.88 -8.40 11.75
N HIS A 118 -5.89 -8.55 12.59
CA HIS A 118 -6.83 -7.48 12.91
C HIS A 118 -6.27 -6.56 13.99
N VAL A 119 -6.67 -5.29 13.94
CA VAL A 119 -6.20 -4.31 14.94
C VAL A 119 -6.79 -4.53 16.33
N ASN A 120 -8.05 -4.96 16.43
CA ASN A 120 -8.82 -4.88 17.69
C ASN A 120 -9.08 -6.23 18.39
N ASP A 121 -9.14 -7.34 17.66
CA ASP A 121 -9.66 -8.61 18.20
C ASP A 121 -8.67 -9.79 18.12
N GLY A 122 -7.49 -9.58 17.55
CA GLY A 122 -6.48 -10.63 17.41
C GLY A 122 -6.74 -11.67 16.30
N GLY A 123 -7.84 -11.52 15.55
CA GLY A 123 -8.16 -12.37 14.42
C GLY A 123 -7.27 -12.12 13.19
N ILE A 124 -7.53 -12.86 12.12
CA ILE A 124 -6.82 -12.73 10.84
C ILE A 124 -7.78 -12.69 9.65
N THR A 125 -7.39 -11.96 8.61
CA THR A 125 -8.04 -11.97 7.30
C THR A 125 -7.06 -12.48 6.26
N VAL A 126 -7.54 -13.39 5.40
CA VAL A 126 -6.78 -13.98 4.30
C VAL A 126 -7.32 -13.46 2.97
N TYR A 127 -6.41 -13.07 2.10
CA TYR A 127 -6.68 -12.59 0.76
C TYR A 127 -5.94 -13.44 -0.27
N ARG A 128 -6.60 -13.67 -1.41
CA ARG A 128 -6.00 -14.25 -2.61
C ARG A 128 -5.67 -13.17 -3.61
N TYR A 129 -4.44 -13.18 -4.07
CA TYR A 129 -3.99 -12.37 -5.17
C TYR A 129 -4.12 -13.16 -6.47
N ASP A 130 -4.69 -12.54 -7.49
CA ASP A 130 -4.68 -13.02 -8.86
C ASP A 130 -3.64 -12.18 -9.63
N PRO A 131 -2.51 -12.78 -10.06
CA PRO A 131 -1.45 -12.03 -10.75
C PRO A 131 -1.83 -11.61 -12.18
N ASP A 132 -2.71 -12.35 -12.86
CA ASP A 132 -3.09 -12.06 -14.24
C ASP A 132 -4.04 -10.86 -14.28
N GLU A 133 -5.03 -10.84 -13.37
CA GLU A 133 -6.02 -9.75 -13.26
C GLU A 133 -5.57 -8.63 -12.30
N ARG A 134 -4.48 -8.86 -11.57
CA ARG A 134 -3.98 -8.01 -10.47
C ARG A 134 -5.11 -7.68 -9.50
N THR A 135 -5.86 -8.67 -9.05
CA THR A 135 -6.95 -8.49 -8.08
C THR A 135 -6.59 -9.10 -6.74
N LEU A 136 -7.16 -8.56 -5.66
CA LEU A 136 -6.96 -9.06 -4.31
C LEU A 136 -8.33 -9.28 -3.66
N THR A 137 -8.71 -10.54 -3.52
CA THR A 137 -10.04 -10.93 -3.03
C THR A 137 -9.93 -11.47 -1.61
N LYS A 138 -10.80 -10.98 -0.71
CA LYS A 138 -10.92 -11.51 0.65
C LYS A 138 -11.51 -12.93 0.59
N GLU A 139 -10.74 -13.93 0.99
CA GLU A 139 -11.18 -15.34 0.99
C GLU A 139 -11.78 -15.76 2.32
N TRP A 140 -11.17 -15.34 3.43
CA TRP A 140 -11.54 -15.86 4.75
C TRP A 140 -11.22 -14.88 5.88
N VAL A 141 -12.05 -14.91 6.93
CA VAL A 141 -11.88 -14.12 8.16
C VAL A 141 -12.00 -15.07 9.35
N ALA A 142 -10.97 -15.08 10.20
CA ALA A 142 -10.94 -15.81 11.46
C ALA A 142 -10.99 -14.84 12.64
N LYS A 143 -11.71 -15.21 13.70
CA LYS A 143 -11.77 -14.48 14.96
C LYS A 143 -11.22 -15.35 16.08
#